data_AF-A0A177E6M3-F1
#
_entry.id   AF-A0A177E6M3-F1
#
_cell.length_a   1.000
_cell.length_b   1.000
_cell.length_c   1.000
_cell.angle_alpha   90.00
_cell.angle_beta   90.00
_cell.angle_gamma   90.00
#
_symmetry.space_group_name_H-M   'P 1'
#
loop_
_entity.id
_entity.type
_entity.pdbx_description
1 polymer ?
#
loop_
_entity_poly.entity_id
_entity_poly.type
_entity_poly.pdbx_seq_one_letter_code
_entity_poly.pdbx_strand_id
1 'polypeptide(L)'
;MGNTSELKVLLAPQTHLRLDLAAFLLAAFDKIVLLQPTEAPPEGHFSELVNKGLVEIIVPCPLGEEKLTWFNRLIASYEEWGQMMRWPENVAMFKVRPEVLEETVSEIKAQILGEEKNKPDPDLQARIILQLAQNLDRRLEELDFEYQDLKAHAERLSSFIVGQDPTLRRFPDWVIEGQEISVELPNVKERMLAFAHLIAKFTELPLENIVSDQPELIETFLDLCPEYKKLGIISLPAVELDLEMEDIKDTKEKINSILSGKSIEEKEIPCLEVFQLKASPQSLFLALKKGYEALREGKTNLFYLRRG
;
A
#
# COMPACT_ATOMS: atom_id res chain seq x y z
N MET A 1 -18.89 -6.03 -31.78
CA MET A 1 -17.74 -5.63 -30.95
C MET A 1 -18.29 -5.33 -29.58
N GLY A 2 -18.26 -6.32 -28.67
CA GLY A 2 -18.73 -6.11 -27.31
C GLY A 2 -17.74 -5.21 -26.59
N ASN A 3 -18.21 -4.17 -25.90
CA ASN A 3 -17.41 -3.45 -24.93
C ASN A 3 -16.96 -4.47 -23.87
N THR A 4 -15.74 -4.98 -23.97
CA THR A 4 -15.05 -5.54 -22.81
C THR A 4 -14.83 -4.38 -21.86
N SER A 5 -15.67 -4.28 -20.84
CA SER A 5 -15.49 -3.34 -19.74
C SER A 5 -14.12 -3.59 -19.12
N GLU A 6 -13.24 -2.61 -19.23
CA GLU A 6 -11.90 -2.61 -18.63
C GLU A 6 -12.03 -2.92 -17.12
N LEU A 7 -11.38 -3.99 -16.66
CA LEU A 7 -11.38 -4.38 -15.25
C LEU A 7 -10.41 -3.50 -14.47
N LYS A 8 -10.95 -2.50 -13.77
CA LYS A 8 -10.18 -1.61 -12.91
C LYS A 8 -10.33 -1.96 -11.44
N VAL A 9 -9.29 -1.68 -10.65
CA VAL A 9 -9.30 -1.93 -9.20
C VAL A 9 -8.61 -0.84 -8.40
N LEU A 10 -9.17 -0.48 -7.24
CA LEU A 10 -8.56 0.46 -6.30
C LEU A 10 -7.71 -0.31 -5.29
N LEU A 11 -6.41 0.00 -5.20
CA LEU A 11 -5.57 -0.52 -4.12
C LEU A 11 -5.79 0.30 -2.84
N ALA A 12 -6.15 -0.36 -1.74
CA ALA A 12 -6.34 0.25 -0.44
C ALA A 12 -5.58 -0.52 0.65
N PRO A 13 -4.95 0.16 1.62
CA PRO A 13 -4.83 1.61 1.82
C PRO A 13 -3.48 2.13 1.28
N GLN A 14 -2.74 1.30 0.54
CA GLN A 14 -1.39 1.59 0.09
C GLN A 14 -1.39 2.71 -0.95
N THR A 15 -0.42 3.60 -0.83
CA THR A 15 -0.14 4.70 -1.76
C THR A 15 1.15 4.48 -2.55
N HIS A 16 1.95 3.49 -2.14
CA HIS A 16 3.07 2.95 -2.91
C HIS A 16 2.68 1.58 -3.49
N LEU A 17 2.92 1.37 -4.79
CA LEU A 17 2.64 0.09 -5.44
C LEU A 17 3.93 -0.74 -5.48
N ARG A 18 4.01 -1.76 -4.62
CA ARG A 18 5.09 -2.76 -4.64
C ARG A 18 5.06 -3.55 -5.95
N LEU A 19 6.23 -3.89 -6.50
CA LEU A 19 6.37 -4.60 -7.76
C LEU A 19 5.77 -6.01 -7.70
N ASP A 20 5.97 -6.72 -6.59
CA ASP A 20 5.39 -8.04 -6.37
C ASP A 20 3.85 -8.01 -6.40
N LEU A 21 3.25 -7.01 -5.76
CA LEU A 21 1.82 -6.79 -5.70
C LEU A 21 1.28 -6.33 -7.06
N ALA A 22 2.00 -5.44 -7.76
CA ALA A 22 1.66 -4.99 -9.09
C ALA A 22 1.53 -6.19 -10.05
N ALA A 23 2.47 -7.12 -9.97
CA ALA A 23 2.51 -8.31 -10.82
C ALA A 23 1.25 -9.17 -10.61
N PHE A 24 0.89 -9.49 -9.36
CA PHE A 24 -0.33 -10.22 -9.03
C PHE A 24 -1.61 -9.48 -9.43
N LEU A 25 -1.66 -8.18 -9.23
CA LEU A 25 -2.82 -7.36 -9.57
C LEU A 25 -3.02 -7.26 -11.09
N LEU A 26 -1.96 -7.09 -11.88
CA LEU A 26 -2.05 -7.01 -13.34
C LEU A 26 -2.36 -8.36 -14.00
N ALA A 27 -2.11 -9.48 -13.30
CA ALA A 27 -2.60 -10.79 -13.71
C ALA A 27 -4.14 -10.92 -13.58
N ALA A 28 -4.74 -10.17 -12.65
CA ALA A 28 -6.17 -10.23 -12.35
C ALA A 28 -6.98 -9.09 -12.99
N PHE A 29 -6.39 -7.91 -13.12
CA PHE A 29 -7.06 -6.68 -13.53
C PHE A 29 -6.36 -6.07 -14.73
N ASP A 30 -7.09 -5.27 -15.52
CA ASP A 30 -6.53 -4.56 -16.68
C ASP A 30 -5.82 -3.27 -16.23
N LYS A 31 -6.32 -2.65 -15.17
CA LYS A 31 -5.78 -1.39 -14.66
C LYS A 31 -5.83 -1.31 -13.15
N ILE A 32 -4.73 -0.86 -12.55
CA ILE A 32 -4.65 -0.56 -11.11
C ILE A 32 -4.88 0.93 -10.93
N VAL A 33 -5.71 1.31 -9.96
CA VAL A 33 -5.91 2.69 -9.55
C VAL A 33 -5.28 2.88 -8.18
N LEU A 34 -4.38 3.85 -8.08
CA LEU A 34 -3.62 4.15 -6.88
C LEU A 34 -3.90 5.58 -6.42
N LEU A 35 -4.15 5.75 -5.12
CA LEU A 35 -4.25 7.07 -4.52
C LEU A 35 -2.84 7.60 -4.23
N GLN A 36 -2.51 8.76 -4.79
CA GLN A 36 -1.30 9.47 -4.42
C GLN A 36 -1.62 10.66 -3.50
N PRO A 37 -0.88 10.87 -2.39
CA PRO A 37 -1.16 11.95 -1.44
C PRO A 37 -0.96 13.35 -2.04
N THR A 38 -0.08 13.48 -3.03
CA THR A 38 0.31 14.75 -3.66
C THR A 38 0.39 14.61 -5.17
N GLU A 39 0.41 15.74 -5.87
CA GLU A 39 0.58 15.85 -7.32
C GLU A 39 2.03 15.63 -7.79
N ALA A 40 2.94 15.23 -6.90
CA ALA A 40 4.31 14.92 -7.25
C ALA A 40 4.36 13.79 -8.30
N PRO A 41 5.24 13.86 -9.30
CA PRO A 41 5.34 12.79 -10.28
C PRO A 41 5.78 11.48 -9.60
N PRO A 42 5.28 10.33 -10.07
CA PRO A 42 5.78 9.04 -9.61
C PRO A 42 7.25 8.85 -9.98
N GLU A 43 8.03 8.27 -9.07
CA GLU A 43 9.46 7.99 -9.27
C GLU A 43 9.73 6.48 -9.46
N GLY A 44 10.91 6.14 -10.00
CA GLY A 44 11.37 4.75 -10.13
C GLY A 44 10.58 3.90 -11.13
N HIS A 45 10.57 2.58 -10.90
CA HIS A 45 9.88 1.59 -11.76
C HIS A 45 8.37 1.84 -11.88
N PHE A 46 7.78 2.52 -10.88
CA PHE A 46 6.37 2.89 -10.90
C PHE A 46 6.04 3.87 -12.04
N SER A 47 6.96 4.78 -12.39
CA SER A 47 6.78 5.73 -13.49
C SER A 47 6.57 5.03 -14.85
N GLU A 48 7.23 3.88 -15.06
CA GLU A 48 7.09 3.11 -16.29
C GLU A 48 5.71 2.47 -16.41
N LEU A 49 5.16 1.97 -15.30
CA LEU A 49 3.82 1.35 -15.27
C LEU A 49 2.72 2.38 -15.57
N VAL A 50 2.89 3.60 -15.06
CA VAL A 50 1.99 4.74 -15.34
C VAL A 50 2.09 5.15 -16.81
N ASN A 51 3.31 5.26 -17.35
CA ASN A 51 3.53 5.61 -18.77
C ASN A 51 2.98 4.54 -19.73
N LYS A 52 3.01 3.27 -19.35
CA LYS A 52 2.39 2.15 -20.08
C LYS A 52 0.86 2.12 -19.97
N GLY A 53 0.26 2.98 -19.13
CA GLY A 53 -1.18 3.07 -18.92
C GLY A 53 -1.77 1.94 -18.06
N LEU A 54 -0.92 1.11 -17.43
CA LEU A 54 -1.33 0.00 -16.56
C LEU A 54 -1.76 0.48 -15.17
N VAL A 55 -1.25 1.64 -14.75
CA VAL A 55 -1.61 2.28 -13.49
C VAL A 55 -2.23 3.65 -13.76
N GLU A 56 -3.38 3.90 -13.14
CA GLU A 56 -4.03 5.20 -13.04
C GLU A 56 -3.77 5.81 -11.67
N ILE A 57 -3.27 7.04 -11.64
CA ILE A 57 -3.07 7.77 -10.38
C ILE A 57 -4.27 8.69 -10.17
N ILE A 58 -4.89 8.58 -9.00
CA ILE A 58 -5.85 9.58 -8.51
C ILE A 58 -5.15 10.44 -7.47
N VAL A 59 -5.26 11.76 -7.63
CA VAL A 59 -4.67 12.74 -6.72
C VAL A 59 -5.81 13.60 -6.17
N PRO A 60 -5.90 13.82 -4.85
CA PRO A 60 -6.83 14.80 -4.30
C PRO A 60 -6.45 16.21 -4.76
N CYS A 61 -7.35 17.19 -4.62
CA CYS A 61 -7.18 18.57 -5.12
C CYS A 61 -5.72 19.09 -4.99
N PRO A 62 -5.02 19.44 -6.08
CA PRO A 62 -3.59 19.76 -6.03
C PRO A 62 -3.27 20.87 -5.02
N LEU A 63 -2.12 20.75 -4.34
CA LEU A 63 -1.67 21.74 -3.36
C LEU A 63 -1.15 23.02 -4.05
N GLY A 64 -0.59 22.88 -5.26
CA GLY A 64 0.08 23.94 -5.99
C GLY A 64 1.57 24.03 -5.64
N GLU A 65 2.38 24.61 -6.53
CA GLU A 65 3.85 24.54 -6.47
C GLU A 65 4.46 25.02 -5.13
N GLU A 66 4.01 26.17 -4.62
CA GLU A 66 4.55 26.74 -3.37
C GLU A 66 4.24 25.86 -2.16
N LYS A 67 2.98 25.40 -2.05
CA LYS A 67 2.55 24.53 -0.95
C LYS A 67 3.15 23.14 -1.05
N LEU A 68 3.32 22.61 -2.26
CA LEU A 68 4.00 21.34 -2.49
C LEU A 68 5.46 21.41 -2.04
N THR A 69 6.16 22.51 -2.38
CA THR A 69 7.55 22.72 -1.94
C THR A 69 7.66 22.77 -0.42
N TRP A 70 6.77 23.50 0.23
CA TRP A 70 6.70 23.55 1.69
C TRP A 70 6.37 22.18 2.29
N PHE A 71 5.40 21.46 1.71
CA PHE A 71 5.00 20.12 2.15
C PHE A 71 6.16 19.13 2.08
N ASN A 72 6.92 19.15 0.98
CA ASN A 72 8.09 18.28 0.82
C ASN A 72 9.18 18.57 1.86
N ARG A 73 9.40 19.84 2.21
CA ARG A 73 10.32 20.20 3.31
C ARG A 73 9.83 19.67 4.65
N LEU A 74 8.53 19.80 4.93
CA LEU A 74 7.92 19.29 6.15
C LEU A 74 8.09 17.76 6.27
N ILE A 75 7.84 17.02 5.18
CA ILE A 75 8.03 15.57 5.14
C ILE A 75 9.49 15.20 5.40
N ALA A 76 10.44 15.88 4.75
CA ALA A 76 11.87 15.65 4.99
C ALA A 76 12.25 15.89 6.46
N SER A 77 11.74 16.95 7.09
CA SER A 77 11.99 17.21 8.52
C SER A 77 11.43 16.11 9.43
N TYR A 78 10.27 15.53 9.11
CA TYR A 78 9.73 14.39 9.85
C TYR A 78 10.59 13.13 9.69
N GLU A 79 11.10 12.87 8.48
CA GLU A 79 11.98 11.74 8.21
C GLU A 79 13.32 11.88 8.94
N GLU A 80 13.94 13.06 8.88
CA GLU A 80 15.17 13.39 9.61
C GLU A 80 14.98 13.19 11.12
N TRP A 81 13.86 13.70 11.66
CA TRP A 81 13.52 13.49 13.07
C TRP A 81 13.36 12.00 13.41
N GLY A 82 12.67 11.24 12.55
CA GLY A 82 12.53 9.79 12.71
C GLY A 82 13.88 9.06 12.71
N GLN A 83 14.81 9.45 11.84
CA GLN A 83 16.16 8.89 11.80
C GLN A 83 16.96 9.22 13.06
N MET A 84 16.85 10.45 13.58
CA MET A 84 17.49 10.84 14.84
C MET A 84 16.99 9.99 16.01
N MET A 85 15.69 9.69 16.05
CA MET A 85 15.05 8.90 17.11
C MET A 85 15.38 7.41 17.07
N ARG A 86 16.08 6.92 16.03
CA ARG A 86 16.51 5.51 15.93
C ARG A 86 17.57 5.12 16.97
N TRP A 87 18.36 6.09 17.44
CA TRP A 87 19.50 5.84 18.34
C TRP A 87 19.06 5.86 19.82
N PRO A 88 19.30 4.79 20.60
CA PRO A 88 18.91 4.72 22.00
C PRO A 88 19.48 5.85 22.85
N GLU A 89 20.66 6.37 22.51
CA GLU A 89 21.32 7.50 23.17
C GLU A 89 20.52 8.79 22.98
N ASN A 90 19.97 9.00 21.78
CA ASN A 90 19.11 10.13 21.50
C ASN A 90 17.80 9.97 22.28
N VAL A 91 17.15 8.81 22.22
CA VAL A 91 15.94 8.48 23.00
C VAL A 91 16.16 8.67 24.51
N ALA A 92 17.32 8.30 25.03
CA ALA A 92 17.69 8.48 26.43
C ALA A 92 17.94 9.96 26.77
N MET A 93 18.61 10.71 25.89
CA MET A 93 18.80 12.16 26.03
C MET A 93 17.44 12.87 26.11
N PHE A 94 16.44 12.43 25.34
CA PHE A 94 15.09 12.98 25.35
C PHE A 94 14.30 12.70 26.63
N LYS A 95 14.50 11.54 27.27
CA LYS A 95 13.86 11.25 28.58
C LYS A 95 14.38 12.15 29.70
N VAL A 96 15.59 12.71 29.56
CA VAL A 96 16.26 13.53 30.57
C VAL A 96 16.06 15.03 30.33
N ARG A 97 15.81 15.46 29.09
CA ARG A 97 15.57 16.87 28.72
C ARG A 97 14.36 17.04 27.79
N PRO A 98 13.13 17.06 28.33
CA PRO A 98 11.91 17.23 27.54
C PRO A 98 11.77 18.64 26.92
N GLU A 99 12.54 19.63 27.36
CA GLU A 99 12.53 21.00 26.84
C GLU A 99 13.03 21.07 25.37
N VAL A 100 13.95 20.20 24.98
CA VAL A 100 14.46 20.09 23.59
C VAL A 100 13.38 19.57 22.63
N LEU A 101 12.45 18.77 23.17
CA LEU A 101 11.25 18.28 22.47
C LEU A 101 10.25 19.42 22.26
N GLU A 102 10.06 20.29 23.25
CA GLU A 102 9.22 21.47 23.05
C GLU A 102 9.82 22.37 21.99
N GLU A 103 11.12 22.58 21.89
CA GLU A 103 11.71 23.41 20.84
C GLU A 103 11.58 22.79 19.45
N THR A 104 11.99 21.52 19.25
CA THR A 104 11.89 20.86 17.92
C THR A 104 10.46 20.55 17.50
N VAL A 105 9.60 20.13 18.42
CA VAL A 105 8.16 19.96 18.13
C VAL A 105 7.47 21.31 18.01
N SER A 106 7.92 22.37 18.69
CA SER A 106 7.42 23.73 18.48
C SER A 106 7.94 24.35 17.20
N GLU A 107 9.11 23.97 16.70
CA GLU A 107 9.64 24.37 15.39
C GLU A 107 8.89 23.65 14.27
N ILE A 108 8.68 22.33 14.39
CA ILE A 108 7.81 21.56 13.49
C ILE A 108 6.37 22.10 13.57
N LYS A 109 5.85 22.37 14.77
CA LYS A 109 4.54 23.01 14.96
C LYS A 109 4.51 24.43 14.44
N ALA A 110 5.58 25.23 14.56
CA ALA A 110 5.64 26.60 14.05
C ALA A 110 5.73 26.62 12.52
N GLN A 111 6.41 25.64 11.92
CA GLN A 111 6.37 25.40 10.48
C GLN A 111 4.98 24.96 10.01
N ILE A 112 4.21 24.25 10.85
CA ILE A 112 2.79 23.91 10.62
C ILE A 112 1.86 25.11 10.85
N LEU A 113 2.19 26.00 11.79
CA LEU A 113 1.36 27.07 12.34
C LEU A 113 1.82 28.47 11.91
N GLY A 114 2.38 28.63 10.70
CA GLY A 114 2.59 29.95 10.12
C GLY A 114 1.39 30.85 10.44
N GLU A 115 1.65 31.89 11.22
CA GLU A 115 0.76 32.53 12.21
C GLU A 115 -0.78 32.37 12.05
N GLU A 116 -1.41 32.13 13.20
CA GLU A 116 -2.84 32.12 13.55
C GLU A 116 -3.59 30.77 13.62
N LYS A 117 -4.17 30.60 14.81
CA LYS A 117 -5.07 29.55 15.28
C LYS A 117 -6.02 29.02 14.21
N ASN A 118 -5.83 27.77 13.78
CA ASN A 118 -6.91 26.89 13.34
C ASN A 118 -6.55 25.44 13.64
N LYS A 119 -7.57 24.60 13.88
CA LYS A 119 -7.38 23.15 13.98
C LYS A 119 -6.57 22.69 12.75
N PRO A 120 -5.59 21.78 12.91
CA PRO A 120 -4.77 21.33 11.80
C PRO A 120 -5.69 20.84 10.67
N ASP A 121 -5.43 21.30 9.44
CA ASP A 121 -6.24 20.95 8.28
C ASP A 121 -6.26 19.41 8.15
N PRO A 122 -7.42 18.74 8.30
CA PRO A 122 -7.49 17.29 8.26
C PRO A 122 -7.09 16.74 6.90
N ASP A 123 -7.24 17.51 5.81
CA ASP A 123 -6.80 17.12 4.48
C ASP A 123 -5.28 17.06 4.42
N LEU A 124 -4.61 18.07 4.99
CA LEU A 124 -3.16 18.11 5.09
C LEU A 124 -2.63 16.98 5.99
N GLN A 125 -3.25 16.74 7.14
CA GLN A 125 -2.84 15.64 8.03
C GLN A 125 -2.94 14.27 7.35
N ALA A 126 -4.04 14.01 6.64
CA ALA A 126 -4.20 12.77 5.89
C ALA A 126 -3.11 12.61 4.83
N ARG A 127 -2.76 13.68 4.11
CA ARG A 127 -1.65 13.66 3.15
C ARG A 127 -0.31 13.39 3.79
N ILE A 128 -0.02 13.99 4.96
CA ILE A 128 1.24 13.75 5.69
C ILE A 128 1.35 12.27 6.06
N ILE A 129 0.31 11.70 6.68
CA ILE A 129 0.29 10.29 7.10
C ILE A 129 0.54 9.37 5.90
N LEU A 130 -0.18 9.60 4.80
CA LEU A 130 -0.06 8.75 3.62
C LEU A 130 1.25 8.96 2.86
N GLN A 131 1.84 10.17 2.87
CA GLN A 131 3.14 10.41 2.23
C GLN A 131 4.28 9.75 3.01
N LEU A 132 4.26 9.85 4.34
CA LEU A 132 5.23 9.15 5.18
C LEU A 132 5.09 7.63 5.06
N ALA A 133 3.85 7.13 4.99
CA ALA A 133 3.58 5.73 4.69
C ALA A 133 4.13 5.32 3.32
N GLN A 134 3.90 6.12 2.28
CA GLN A 134 4.42 5.88 0.93
C GLN A 134 5.95 5.79 0.92
N ASN A 135 6.62 6.74 1.57
CA ASN A 135 8.07 6.79 1.63
C ASN A 135 8.65 5.60 2.41
N LEU A 136 7.99 5.19 3.49
CA LEU A 136 8.37 4.01 4.26
C LEU A 136 8.21 2.74 3.42
N ASP A 137 7.07 2.55 2.77
CA ASP A 137 6.78 1.38 1.96
C ASP A 137 7.78 1.26 0.79
N ARG A 138 8.09 2.39 0.13
CA ARG A 138 9.14 2.46 -0.90
C ARG A 138 10.50 2.06 -0.36
N ARG A 139 10.90 2.60 0.80
CA ARG A 139 12.20 2.31 1.40
C ARG A 139 12.32 0.87 1.85
N LEU A 140 11.24 0.26 2.35
CA LEU A 140 11.20 -1.15 2.70
C LEU A 140 11.38 -2.04 1.47
N GLU A 141 10.75 -1.70 0.35
CA GLU A 141 10.93 -2.42 -0.91
C GLU A 141 12.37 -2.28 -1.44
N GLU A 142 12.95 -1.07 -1.44
CA GLU A 142 14.36 -0.85 -1.79
C GLU A 142 15.31 -1.70 -0.93
N LEU A 143 15.05 -1.74 0.38
CA LEU A 143 15.85 -2.53 1.33
C LEU A 143 15.71 -4.04 1.10
N ASP A 144 14.52 -4.52 0.72
CA ASP A 144 14.32 -5.93 0.38
C ASP A 144 15.13 -6.30 -0.87
N PHE A 145 15.09 -5.46 -1.92
CA PHE A 145 15.93 -5.67 -3.10
C PHE A 145 17.43 -5.66 -2.77
N GLU A 146 17.91 -4.69 -2.00
CA GLU A 146 19.32 -4.63 -1.55
C GLU A 146 19.69 -5.88 -0.73
N TYR A 147 18.79 -6.34 0.14
CA TYR A 147 19.01 -7.53 0.97
C TYR A 147 19.08 -8.81 0.13
N GLN A 148 18.16 -9.02 -0.82
CA GLN A 148 18.18 -10.19 -1.70
C GLN A 148 19.43 -10.20 -2.59
N ASP A 149 19.84 -9.03 -3.10
CA ASP A 149 21.08 -8.93 -3.89
C ASP A 149 22.31 -9.27 -3.04
N LEU A 150 22.39 -8.75 -1.81
CA LEU A 150 23.48 -9.06 -0.88
C LEU A 150 23.51 -10.55 -0.52
N LYS A 151 22.35 -11.16 -0.29
CA LYS A 151 22.21 -12.59 -0.02
C LYS A 151 22.71 -13.43 -1.21
N ALA A 152 22.30 -13.09 -2.42
CA ALA A 152 22.77 -13.77 -3.64
C ALA A 152 24.28 -13.63 -3.83
N HIS A 153 24.84 -12.45 -3.56
CA HIS A 153 26.29 -12.23 -3.59
C HIS A 153 27.02 -13.04 -2.51
N ALA A 154 26.49 -13.11 -1.30
CA ALA A 154 27.04 -13.92 -0.21
C ALA A 154 27.02 -15.42 -0.56
N GLU A 155 25.95 -15.92 -1.16
CA GLU A 155 25.85 -17.30 -1.65
C GLU A 155 26.87 -17.59 -2.76
N ARG A 156 27.02 -16.68 -3.73
CA ARG A 156 28.05 -16.81 -4.77
C ARG A 156 29.45 -16.83 -4.16
N LEU A 157 29.78 -15.91 -3.26
CA LEU A 157 31.08 -15.86 -2.58
C LEU A 157 31.34 -17.12 -1.76
N SER A 158 30.34 -17.61 -1.03
CA SER A 158 30.41 -18.88 -0.31
C SER A 158 30.74 -20.03 -1.26
N SER A 159 30.06 -20.10 -2.42
CA SER A 159 30.33 -21.11 -3.44
C SER A 159 31.75 -21.01 -4.03
N PHE A 160 32.28 -19.80 -4.21
CA PHE A 160 33.64 -19.57 -4.69
C PHE A 160 34.71 -19.96 -3.66
N ILE A 161 34.47 -19.71 -2.37
CA ILE A 161 35.45 -19.94 -1.31
C ILE A 161 35.45 -21.41 -0.87
N VAL A 162 34.29 -22.05 -0.76
CA VAL A 162 34.14 -23.43 -0.29
C VAL A 162 34.27 -24.45 -1.44
N GLY A 163 33.99 -24.05 -2.68
CA GLY A 163 33.85 -24.99 -3.81
C GLY A 163 32.62 -25.89 -3.67
N GLN A 164 32.46 -26.87 -4.57
CA GLN A 164 31.40 -27.89 -4.50
C GLN A 164 31.69 -29.01 -3.49
N ASP A 165 32.52 -28.77 -2.47
CA ASP A 165 32.93 -29.81 -1.54
C ASP A 165 31.98 -29.81 -0.31
N PRO A 166 31.08 -30.80 -0.16
CA PRO A 166 30.05 -30.83 0.87
C PRO A 166 30.61 -31.07 2.29
N THR A 167 31.93 -31.29 2.42
CA THR A 167 32.60 -31.65 3.68
C THR A 167 33.27 -30.47 4.38
N LEU A 168 33.54 -29.37 3.67
CA LEU A 168 33.99 -28.11 4.27
C LEU A 168 32.81 -27.49 5.02
N ARG A 169 32.90 -27.48 6.36
CA ARG A 169 31.93 -26.84 7.23
C ARG A 169 31.64 -25.44 6.67
N ARG A 170 30.37 -25.21 6.33
CA ARG A 170 29.81 -23.87 6.05
C ARG A 170 30.43 -22.92 7.08
N PHE A 171 30.99 -21.82 6.61
CA PHE A 171 31.53 -20.78 7.48
C PHE A 171 30.56 -20.55 8.65
N PRO A 172 31.05 -20.47 9.91
CA PRO A 172 30.16 -20.17 11.03
C PRO A 172 29.37 -18.92 10.68
N ASP A 173 28.04 -18.98 10.87
CA ASP A 173 27.04 -18.04 10.37
C ASP A 173 27.41 -16.58 10.67
N TRP A 174 28.24 -15.97 9.81
CA TRP A 174 28.47 -14.52 9.74
C TRP A 174 27.37 -13.83 8.93
N VAL A 175 26.48 -14.63 8.35
CA VAL A 175 25.24 -14.17 7.76
C VAL A 175 24.36 -13.78 8.94
N ILE A 176 24.26 -12.48 9.18
CA ILE A 176 23.23 -11.90 10.05
C ILE A 176 21.92 -12.60 9.66
N GLU A 177 21.28 -13.32 10.59
CA GLU A 177 19.95 -13.87 10.37
C GLU A 177 19.06 -12.70 9.98
N GLY A 178 18.75 -12.59 8.69
CA GLY A 178 17.89 -11.53 8.22
C GLY A 178 16.56 -11.69 8.89
N GLN A 179 16.16 -10.67 9.65
CA GLN A 179 14.77 -10.57 10.07
C GLN A 179 13.94 -10.41 8.81
N GLU A 180 13.03 -11.35 8.56
CA GLU A 180 12.03 -11.19 7.51
C GLU A 180 11.27 -9.88 7.77
N ILE A 181 11.23 -9.03 6.75
CA ILE A 181 10.47 -7.78 6.80
C ILE A 181 9.00 -8.18 6.87
N SER A 182 8.28 -7.69 7.89
CA SER A 182 6.84 -7.96 8.02
C SER A 182 6.10 -7.50 6.76
N VAL A 183 5.18 -8.33 6.28
CA VAL A 183 4.29 -8.02 5.14
C VAL A 183 3.14 -7.09 5.58
N GLU A 184 2.94 -6.94 6.89
CA GLU A 184 1.93 -6.08 7.47
C GLU A 184 2.35 -4.60 7.35
N LEU A 185 1.42 -3.76 6.93
CA LEU A 185 1.65 -2.33 6.90
C LEU A 185 1.66 -1.79 8.33
N PRO A 186 2.60 -0.91 8.69
CA PRO A 186 2.57 -0.27 10.01
C PRO A 186 1.45 0.78 10.07
N ASN A 187 0.76 0.86 11.21
CA ASN A 187 -0.32 1.85 11.46
C ASN A 187 -1.46 1.77 10.43
N VAL A 188 -1.88 0.55 10.08
CA VAL A 188 -2.94 0.25 9.11
C VAL A 188 -4.21 1.06 9.34
N LYS A 189 -4.63 1.20 10.60
CA LYS A 189 -5.83 1.94 10.98
C LYS A 189 -5.73 3.43 10.65
N GLU A 190 -4.62 4.07 11.01
CA GLU A 190 -4.35 5.48 10.74
C GLU A 190 -4.24 5.72 9.23
N ARG A 191 -3.54 4.84 8.51
CA ARG A 191 -3.46 4.86 7.05
C ARG A 191 -4.85 4.76 6.43
N MET A 192 -5.67 3.83 6.88
CA MET A 192 -7.01 3.63 6.36
C MET A 192 -7.93 4.83 6.62
N LEU A 193 -7.86 5.45 7.80
CA LEU A 193 -8.61 6.67 8.10
C LEU A 193 -8.17 7.85 7.24
N ALA A 194 -6.86 8.01 7.03
CA ALA A 194 -6.31 9.04 6.15
C ALA A 194 -6.72 8.81 4.68
N PHE A 195 -6.61 7.56 4.22
CA PHE A 195 -7.04 7.12 2.89
C PHE A 195 -8.52 7.40 2.67
N ALA A 196 -9.37 6.94 3.60
CA ALA A 196 -10.80 7.16 3.58
C ALA A 196 -11.18 8.65 3.57
N HIS A 197 -10.45 9.47 4.32
CA HIS A 197 -10.65 10.92 4.37
C HIS A 197 -10.40 11.59 3.01
N LEU A 198 -9.33 11.20 2.30
CA LEU A 198 -9.03 11.72 0.96
C LEU A 198 -9.98 11.16 -0.09
N ILE A 199 -10.29 9.86 -0.04
CA ILE A 199 -11.22 9.22 -0.97
C ILE A 199 -12.62 9.83 -0.90
N ALA A 200 -13.07 10.21 0.30
CA ALA A 200 -14.35 10.90 0.49
C ALA A 200 -14.45 12.26 -0.22
N LYS A 201 -13.33 12.83 -0.70
CA LYS A 201 -13.30 14.11 -1.42
C LYS A 201 -13.58 13.97 -2.92
N PHE A 202 -13.45 12.77 -3.47
CA PHE A 202 -13.76 12.51 -4.87
C PHE A 202 -15.28 12.44 -5.05
N THR A 203 -15.80 13.18 -6.04
CA THR A 203 -17.23 13.21 -6.37
C THR A 203 -17.69 11.95 -7.09
N GLU A 204 -16.81 11.35 -7.89
CA GLU A 204 -17.03 10.09 -8.58
C GLU A 204 -15.80 9.20 -8.34
N LEU A 205 -15.99 8.07 -7.66
CA LEU A 205 -14.98 7.01 -7.60
C LEU A 205 -15.36 5.99 -8.68
N PRO A 206 -14.56 5.83 -9.74
CA PRO A 206 -14.97 5.07 -10.90
C PRO A 206 -14.84 3.54 -10.74
N LEU A 207 -15.00 2.99 -9.52
CA LEU A 207 -14.53 1.64 -9.20
C LEU A 207 -15.41 0.94 -8.17
N GLU A 208 -16.10 -0.14 -8.57
CA GLU A 208 -16.79 -1.04 -7.63
C GLU A 208 -15.85 -2.11 -7.05
N ASN A 209 -14.58 -2.13 -7.45
CA ASN A 209 -13.61 -3.15 -7.05
C ASN A 209 -12.51 -2.54 -6.18
N ILE A 210 -12.33 -3.06 -4.96
CA ILE A 210 -11.29 -2.65 -4.02
C ILE A 210 -10.41 -3.87 -3.73
N VAL A 211 -9.08 -3.74 -3.79
CA VAL A 211 -8.15 -4.78 -3.33
C VAL A 211 -7.39 -4.31 -2.10
N SER A 212 -7.21 -5.23 -1.15
CA SER A 212 -6.25 -5.11 -0.04
C SER A 212 -5.52 -6.45 0.14
N ASP A 213 -4.27 -6.39 0.58
CA ASP A 213 -3.48 -7.54 1.04
C ASP A 213 -3.37 -7.59 2.59
N GLN A 214 -4.07 -6.69 3.30
CA GLN A 214 -4.03 -6.57 4.76
C GLN A 214 -5.29 -7.18 5.42
N PRO A 215 -5.16 -8.22 6.26
CA PRO A 215 -6.30 -8.91 6.87
C PRO A 215 -7.12 -8.03 7.80
N GLU A 216 -6.48 -7.20 8.64
CA GLU A 216 -7.15 -6.30 9.59
C GLU A 216 -8.13 -5.33 8.90
N LEU A 217 -7.83 -4.94 7.66
CA LEU A 217 -8.68 -4.05 6.87
C LEU A 217 -9.89 -4.77 6.30
N ILE A 218 -9.72 -6.02 5.90
CA ILE A 218 -10.83 -6.84 5.45
C ILE A 218 -11.82 -6.97 6.59
N GLU A 219 -11.37 -7.32 7.80
CA GLU A 219 -12.22 -7.40 8.98
C GLU A 219 -12.95 -6.07 9.25
N THR A 220 -12.23 -4.95 9.21
CA THR A 220 -12.83 -3.62 9.41
C THR A 220 -13.92 -3.31 8.38
N PHE A 221 -13.72 -3.67 7.11
CA PHE A 221 -14.73 -3.50 6.07
C PHE A 221 -15.95 -4.41 6.27
N LEU A 222 -15.72 -5.65 6.70
CA LEU A 222 -16.79 -6.62 6.98
C LEU A 222 -17.64 -6.19 8.19
N ASP A 223 -17.02 -5.63 9.22
CA ASP A 223 -17.72 -5.05 10.37
C ASP A 223 -18.68 -3.94 9.93
N LEU A 224 -18.22 -3.03 9.07
CA LEU A 224 -19.04 -1.95 8.53
C LEU A 224 -20.15 -2.43 7.58
N CYS A 225 -20.07 -3.65 7.05
CA CYS A 225 -21.05 -4.20 6.11
C CYS A 225 -21.46 -5.63 6.52
N PRO A 226 -22.30 -5.78 7.55
CA PRO A 226 -22.65 -7.09 8.12
C PRO A 226 -23.45 -7.99 7.15
N GLU A 227 -24.06 -7.44 6.11
CA GLU A 227 -24.76 -8.20 5.05
C GLU A 227 -23.80 -8.74 3.97
N TYR A 228 -22.50 -8.85 4.25
CA TYR A 228 -21.53 -9.30 3.25
C TYR A 228 -21.77 -10.73 2.79
N LYS A 229 -21.33 -11.03 1.57
CA LYS A 229 -21.36 -12.38 1.00
C LYS A 229 -19.99 -12.72 0.41
N LYS A 230 -19.35 -13.77 0.92
CA LYS A 230 -18.18 -14.37 0.25
C LYS A 230 -18.65 -15.01 -1.06
N LEU A 231 -18.12 -14.54 -2.18
CA LEU A 231 -18.51 -15.00 -3.51
C LEU A 231 -17.68 -16.20 -3.96
N GLY A 232 -16.42 -16.26 -3.53
CA GLY A 232 -15.50 -17.28 -3.96
C GLY A 232 -14.04 -16.95 -3.76
N ILE A 233 -13.20 -17.79 -4.34
CA ILE A 233 -11.75 -17.74 -4.26
C ILE A 233 -11.16 -18.01 -5.64
N ILE A 234 -10.18 -17.21 -6.05
CA ILE A 234 -9.53 -17.31 -7.36
C ILE A 234 -8.05 -17.56 -7.16
N SER A 235 -7.51 -18.67 -7.69
CA SER A 235 -6.06 -18.85 -7.82
C SER A 235 -5.48 -17.78 -8.73
N LEU A 236 -4.34 -17.22 -8.32
CA LEU A 236 -3.53 -16.38 -9.15
C LEU A 236 -2.41 -17.21 -9.79
N PRO A 237 -2.01 -16.90 -11.03
CA PRO A 237 -0.82 -17.50 -11.62
C PRO A 237 0.43 -17.15 -10.80
N ALA A 238 1.44 -18.01 -10.85
CA ALA A 238 2.76 -17.67 -10.33
C ALA A 238 3.31 -16.54 -11.19
N VAL A 239 3.52 -15.36 -10.60
CA VAL A 239 4.04 -14.22 -11.34
C VAL A 239 5.55 -14.18 -11.16
N GLU A 240 6.26 -14.96 -11.97
CA GLU A 240 7.62 -14.59 -12.35
C GLU A 240 7.51 -13.32 -13.23
N LEU A 241 8.54 -12.46 -13.26
CA LEU A 241 8.50 -11.18 -13.98
C LEU A 241 8.20 -11.30 -15.49
N ASP A 242 8.13 -12.51 -16.04
CA ASP A 242 7.70 -12.82 -17.39
C ASP A 242 6.22 -13.25 -17.42
N LEU A 243 5.38 -12.33 -17.91
CA LEU A 243 3.93 -12.50 -18.11
C LEU A 243 3.64 -13.49 -19.25
N GLU A 244 3.78 -14.80 -19.02
CA GLU A 244 3.24 -15.78 -19.96
C GLU A 244 1.70 -15.68 -19.99
N MET A 245 1.16 -15.39 -21.17
CA MET A 245 -0.14 -14.74 -21.33
C MET A 245 -1.39 -15.64 -21.20
N GLU A 246 -1.25 -16.97 -21.12
CA GLU A 246 -2.41 -17.86 -21.15
C GLU A 246 -3.18 -17.90 -19.83
N ASP A 247 -2.49 -17.97 -18.68
CA ASP A 247 -3.14 -18.09 -17.36
C ASP A 247 -3.82 -16.80 -16.88
N ILE A 248 -3.35 -15.64 -17.38
CA ILE A 248 -3.91 -14.32 -17.08
C ILE A 248 -5.33 -14.19 -17.64
N LYS A 249 -5.57 -14.73 -18.85
CA LYS A 249 -6.88 -14.59 -19.50
C LYS A 249 -7.96 -15.38 -18.76
N ASP A 250 -7.65 -16.61 -18.34
CA ASP A 250 -8.57 -17.42 -17.53
C ASP A 250 -8.87 -16.76 -16.17
N THR A 251 -7.85 -16.18 -15.53
CA THR A 251 -8.02 -15.43 -14.27
C THR A 251 -8.97 -14.24 -14.43
N LYS A 252 -8.83 -13.47 -15.52
CA LYS A 252 -9.73 -12.35 -15.84
C LYS A 252 -11.16 -12.82 -16.15
N GLU A 253 -11.31 -13.94 -16.85
CA GLU A 253 -12.63 -14.53 -17.13
C GLU A 253 -13.32 -15.03 -15.86
N LYS A 254 -12.56 -15.58 -14.90
CA LYS A 254 -13.06 -15.93 -13.57
C LYS A 254 -13.53 -14.70 -12.79
N ILE A 255 -12.74 -13.62 -12.77
CA ILE A 255 -13.15 -12.36 -12.11
C ILE A 255 -14.43 -11.82 -12.74
N ASN A 256 -14.50 -11.74 -14.07
CA ASN A 256 -15.72 -11.32 -14.78
C ASN A 256 -16.92 -12.21 -14.46
N SER A 257 -16.71 -13.52 -14.33
CA SER A 257 -17.76 -14.46 -13.93
C SER A 257 -18.28 -14.18 -12.51
N ILE A 258 -17.41 -13.82 -11.57
CA ILE A 258 -17.82 -13.40 -10.22
C ILE A 258 -18.61 -12.08 -10.26
N LEU A 259 -18.16 -11.11 -11.05
CA LEU A 259 -18.88 -9.86 -11.25
C LEU A 259 -20.28 -10.11 -11.84
N SER A 260 -20.44 -11.17 -12.65
CA SER A 260 -21.75 -11.62 -13.16
C SER A 260 -22.60 -12.43 -12.17
N GLY A 261 -22.13 -12.61 -10.93
CA GLY A 261 -22.85 -13.28 -9.85
C GLY A 261 -22.63 -14.79 -9.75
N LYS A 262 -21.67 -15.35 -10.48
CA LYS A 262 -21.29 -16.76 -10.37
C LYS A 262 -20.35 -16.98 -9.19
N SER A 263 -20.52 -18.10 -8.49
CA SER A 263 -19.58 -18.52 -7.45
C SER A 263 -18.44 -19.32 -8.09
N ILE A 264 -17.23 -19.18 -7.56
CA ILE A 264 -15.99 -19.80 -8.08
C ILE A 264 -15.14 -20.24 -6.90
N GLU A 265 -14.47 -21.39 -7.01
CA GLU A 265 -13.32 -21.75 -6.17
C GLU A 265 -12.31 -22.54 -7.00
N GLU A 266 -11.00 -22.28 -6.83
CA GLU A 266 -10.01 -23.33 -6.44
C GLU A 266 -8.59 -22.76 -6.24
N LYS A 267 -7.77 -23.46 -5.41
CA LYS A 267 -6.40 -23.11 -4.94
C LYS A 267 -5.44 -24.31 -4.85
N GLU A 268 -4.14 -24.03 -5.00
CA GLU A 268 -3.04 -24.47 -4.08
C GLU A 268 -1.84 -23.46 -4.03
N ILE A 269 -1.98 -22.21 -4.53
CA ILE A 269 -0.93 -21.14 -4.56
C ILE A 269 -1.59 -19.74 -4.25
N PRO A 270 -0.96 -18.53 -4.39
CA PRO A 270 -1.57 -17.27 -3.96
C PRO A 270 -2.91 -17.01 -4.65
N CYS A 271 -3.79 -16.28 -3.98
CA CYS A 271 -5.18 -16.21 -4.40
C CYS A 271 -5.86 -14.89 -4.04
N LEU A 272 -6.94 -14.59 -4.75
CA LEU A 272 -7.89 -13.52 -4.42
C LEU A 272 -9.13 -14.12 -3.77
N GLU A 273 -9.43 -13.74 -2.54
CA GLU A 273 -10.74 -14.00 -1.92
C GLU A 273 -11.68 -12.84 -2.21
N VAL A 274 -12.89 -13.12 -2.68
CA VAL A 274 -13.81 -12.08 -3.14
C VAL A 274 -15.04 -11.99 -2.25
N PHE A 275 -15.35 -10.78 -1.82
CA PHE A 275 -16.49 -10.44 -0.97
C PHE A 275 -17.37 -9.42 -1.68
N GLN A 276 -18.69 -9.64 -1.66
CA GLN A 276 -19.68 -8.65 -2.05
C GLN A 276 -20.17 -7.91 -0.81
N LEU A 277 -20.04 -6.59 -0.85
CA LEU A 277 -20.49 -5.66 0.18
C LEU A 277 -21.71 -4.88 -0.33
N LYS A 278 -22.69 -4.66 0.53
CA LYS A 278 -23.91 -3.89 0.22
C LYS A 278 -23.76 -2.40 0.54
N ALA A 279 -22.60 -1.85 0.22
CA ALA A 279 -22.32 -0.43 0.28
C ALA A 279 -21.51 -0.01 -0.93
N SER A 280 -21.62 1.25 -1.35
CA SER A 280 -20.70 1.81 -2.35
C SER A 280 -19.29 2.00 -1.76
N PRO A 281 -18.23 2.08 -2.59
CA PRO A 281 -16.86 2.34 -2.13
C PRO A 281 -16.79 3.64 -1.33
N GLN A 282 -17.39 4.70 -1.86
CA GLN A 282 -17.43 6.01 -1.21
C GLN A 282 -18.10 5.94 0.18
N SER A 283 -19.20 5.18 0.29
CA SER A 283 -19.90 4.96 1.55
C SER A 283 -19.09 4.17 2.55
N LEU A 284 -18.39 3.13 2.12
CA LEU A 284 -17.48 2.34 2.97
C LEU A 284 -16.39 3.23 3.57
N PHE A 285 -15.74 4.03 2.73
CA PHE A 285 -14.71 4.96 3.18
C PHE A 285 -15.28 6.06 4.08
N LEU A 286 -16.44 6.63 3.76
CA LEU A 286 -17.10 7.58 4.64
C LEU A 286 -17.47 6.96 6.00
N ALA A 287 -17.84 5.68 6.02
CA ALA A 287 -18.19 4.96 7.24
C ALA A 287 -16.96 4.66 8.11
N LEU A 288 -15.79 4.38 7.52
CA LEU A 288 -14.53 4.32 8.26
C LEU A 288 -14.24 5.64 8.99
N LYS A 289 -14.54 6.77 8.35
CA LYS A 289 -14.31 8.11 8.90
C LYS A 289 -15.35 8.53 9.95
N LYS A 290 -16.64 8.23 9.73
CA LYS A 290 -17.77 8.77 10.52
C LYS A 290 -18.57 7.71 11.28
N GLY A 291 -18.16 6.44 11.21
CA GLY A 291 -18.95 5.30 11.70
C GLY A 291 -20.09 4.90 10.76
N TYR A 292 -20.95 3.99 11.22
CA TYR A 292 -22.03 3.36 10.45
C TYR A 292 -23.04 4.34 9.82
N GLU A 293 -23.14 5.58 10.30
CA GLU A 293 -24.08 6.60 9.83
C GLU A 293 -23.91 6.98 8.34
N ALA A 294 -22.75 6.70 7.75
CA ALA A 294 -22.41 7.10 6.38
C ALA A 294 -22.71 6.05 5.29
N LEU A 295 -23.24 4.88 5.67
CA LEU A 295 -23.50 3.78 4.74
C LEU A 295 -24.68 4.12 3.82
N ARG A 296 -24.47 3.98 2.50
CA ARG A 296 -25.52 4.07 1.48
C ARG A 296 -25.56 2.78 0.67
N GLU A 297 -26.73 2.47 0.14
CA GLU A 297 -26.95 1.29 -0.70
C GLU A 297 -26.12 1.37 -1.99
N GLY A 298 -25.48 0.25 -2.31
CA GLY A 298 -24.62 0.06 -3.49
C GLY A 298 -23.98 -1.33 -3.40
N LYS A 299 -23.40 -1.81 -4.50
CA LYS A 299 -22.63 -3.06 -4.47
C LYS A 299 -21.15 -2.74 -4.70
N THR A 300 -20.30 -3.23 -3.80
CA THR A 300 -18.83 -3.17 -3.93
C THR A 300 -18.28 -4.58 -3.81
N ASN A 301 -17.30 -4.90 -4.65
CA ASN A 301 -16.51 -6.12 -4.54
C ASN A 301 -15.19 -5.79 -3.84
N LEU A 302 -14.95 -6.45 -2.72
CA LEU A 302 -13.69 -6.39 -1.98
C LEU A 302 -12.91 -7.67 -2.30
N PHE A 303 -11.68 -7.51 -2.76
CA PHE A 303 -10.76 -8.59 -3.10
C PHE A 303 -9.64 -8.60 -2.07
N TYR A 304 -9.44 -9.74 -1.41
CA TYR A 304 -8.34 -9.94 -0.47
C TYR A 304 -7.25 -10.78 -1.12
N LEU A 305 -6.06 -10.20 -1.28
CA LEU A 305 -4.91 -10.94 -1.77
C LEU A 305 -4.25 -11.68 -0.61
N ARG A 306 -4.35 -13.02 -0.64
CA ARG A 306 -3.67 -13.88 0.32
C ARG A 306 -2.44 -14.50 -0.33
N ARG A 307 -1.26 -14.18 0.21
CA ARG A 307 0.01 -14.79 -0.17
C ARG A 307 0.20 -16.11 0.59
N GLY A 308 0.69 -17.12 -0.10
CA GLY A 308 0.89 -18.49 0.42
C GLY A 308 2.16 -18.63 1.23
#